data_AF-A0A5P8E642-F1
#
_entry.id   AF-A0A5P8E642-F1
#
_cell.length_a   1.000
_cell.length_b   1.000
_cell.length_c   1.000
_cell.angle_alpha   90.00
_cell.angle_beta   90.00
_cell.angle_gamma   90.00
#
_symmetry.space_group_name_H-M   'P 1'
#
loop_
_entity.id
_entity.type
_entity.pdbx_description
1 polymer ?
#
loop_
_entity_poly.entity_id
_entity_poly.type
_entity_poly.pdbx_seq_one_letter_code
_entity_poly.pdbx_strand_id
1 'polypeptide(L)'
;MIAVFSLSLVSCGDDDEGENNEYSRYGQINYGQININGKDYACYGYGMPITYTSSWEGGTLSISLPLGELADAKKGEYDFDYMVSIDCYGGNKPMVGTNLANYPEKYLTVVLDEASSADYESGSAIVKSVKDDDYITIEFKNFKCKASNLQSYTFNGTVKLDYDVD
;
A
#
# COMPACT_ATOMS: atom_id res chain seq x y z
N MET A 1 -17.58 -2.27 -48.25
CA MET A 1 -16.31 -1.72 -48.77
C MET A 1 -15.63 -1.03 -47.60
N ILE A 2 -14.50 -1.58 -47.17
CA ILE A 2 -13.71 -1.14 -46.00
C ILE A 2 -12.78 -0.03 -46.48
N ALA A 3 -12.68 1.06 -45.71
CA ALA A 3 -11.57 2.01 -45.84
C ALA A 3 -10.87 2.11 -44.49
N VAL A 4 -9.63 1.65 -44.52
CA VAL A 4 -8.67 1.52 -43.43
C VAL A 4 -8.10 2.90 -43.11
N PHE A 5 -8.19 3.34 -41.86
CA PHE A 5 -7.38 4.47 -41.39
C PHE A 5 -5.97 3.96 -41.06
N SER A 6 -5.01 4.48 -41.81
CA SER A 6 -3.58 4.37 -41.56
C SER A 6 -3.23 5.07 -40.25
N LEU A 7 -2.86 4.31 -39.22
CA LEU A 7 -2.03 4.83 -38.13
C LEU A 7 -0.57 4.63 -38.52
N SER A 8 0.13 5.75 -38.69
CA SER A 8 1.57 5.81 -38.86
C SER A 8 2.25 5.34 -37.58
N LEU A 9 2.96 4.22 -37.63
CA LEU A 9 4.06 3.92 -36.72
C LEU A 9 5.28 4.73 -37.15
N VAL A 10 5.79 5.60 -36.26
CA VAL A 10 7.22 5.91 -36.20
C VAL A 10 7.60 6.20 -34.75
N SER A 11 8.34 5.29 -34.15
CA SER A 11 9.60 5.63 -33.46
C SER A 11 10.42 4.36 -33.36
N CYS A 12 11.33 4.19 -34.33
CA CYS A 12 12.53 3.40 -34.13
C CYS A 12 13.52 4.27 -33.37
N GLY A 13 14.01 3.75 -32.26
CA GLY A 13 15.08 4.35 -31.47
C GLY A 13 15.45 3.39 -30.36
N ASP A 14 16.01 2.25 -30.76
CA ASP A 14 16.80 1.40 -29.86
C ASP A 14 18.25 1.89 -29.86
N ASP A 15 18.86 1.70 -28.69
CA ASP A 15 20.29 1.74 -28.35
C ASP A 15 20.95 3.13 -28.16
N ASP A 16 20.94 3.61 -26.91
CA ASP A 16 22.16 3.54 -26.09
C ASP A 16 21.88 3.91 -24.62
N GLU A 17 22.21 2.95 -23.75
CA GLU A 17 22.66 3.10 -22.36
C GLU A 17 21.82 3.96 -21.40
N GLY A 18 20.57 3.53 -21.16
CA GLY A 18 19.83 3.92 -19.96
C GLY A 18 19.98 2.84 -18.91
N GLU A 19 20.45 3.19 -17.72
CA GLU A 19 20.55 2.34 -16.55
C GLU A 19 19.47 1.26 -16.52
N ASN A 20 19.87 -0.01 -16.35
CA ASN A 20 18.97 -1.12 -16.05
C ASN A 20 18.25 -0.81 -14.74
N ASN A 21 17.23 0.05 -14.79
CA ASN A 21 16.32 0.23 -13.68
C ASN A 21 15.51 -1.05 -13.68
N GLU A 22 15.77 -1.96 -12.72
CA GLU A 22 15.15 -3.29 -12.63
C GLU A 22 13.61 -3.21 -12.71
N TYR A 23 13.06 -2.05 -12.37
CA TYR A 23 11.67 -1.60 -12.51
C TYR A 23 11.09 -1.68 -13.94
N SER A 24 11.92 -1.59 -14.99
CA SER A 24 11.48 -1.71 -16.40
C SER A 24 11.06 -3.14 -16.79
N ARG A 25 11.59 -4.16 -16.10
CA ARG A 25 11.17 -5.58 -16.30
C ARG A 25 9.84 -5.92 -15.64
N TYR A 26 9.38 -5.13 -14.66
CA TYR A 26 8.13 -5.32 -13.92
C TYR A 26 6.97 -4.49 -14.48
N GLY A 27 6.91 -4.38 -15.82
CA GLY A 27 5.84 -3.80 -16.64
C GLY A 27 4.71 -3.06 -15.93
N GLN A 28 4.68 -1.72 -16.06
CA GLN A 28 3.66 -0.83 -15.50
C GLN A 28 3.39 -1.08 -14.00
N ILE A 29 4.16 -0.41 -13.16
CA ILE A 29 4.03 -0.46 -11.71
C ILE A 29 2.61 0.02 -11.34
N ASN A 30 1.77 -0.93 -10.95
CA ASN A 30 0.43 -0.68 -10.46
C ASN A 30 0.55 -0.23 -9.00
N TYR A 31 0.14 1.01 -8.72
CA TYR A 31 0.02 1.50 -7.36
C TYR A 31 -1.45 1.62 -6.95
N GLY A 32 -1.74 1.32 -5.68
CA GLY A 32 -2.97 1.74 -5.03
C GLY A 32 -2.91 3.22 -4.66
N GLN A 33 -3.99 3.78 -4.13
CA GLN A 33 -4.00 5.13 -3.58
C GLN A 33 -4.53 5.11 -2.15
N ILE A 34 -3.85 5.81 -1.26
CA ILE A 34 -4.31 6.06 0.11
C ILE A 34 -4.19 7.54 0.42
N ASN A 35 -5.16 8.07 1.16
CA ASN A 35 -5.16 9.44 1.65
C ASN A 35 -4.76 9.46 3.12
N ILE A 36 -3.77 10.26 3.46
CA ILE A 36 -3.30 10.48 4.83
C ILE A 36 -3.34 11.96 5.12
N ASN A 37 -4.11 12.36 6.14
CA ASN A 37 -4.28 13.76 6.53
C ASN A 37 -4.69 14.70 5.38
N GLY A 38 -5.43 14.19 4.39
CA GLY A 38 -5.88 14.97 3.23
C GLY A 38 -4.89 15.00 2.07
N LYS A 39 -3.68 14.42 2.20
CA LYS A 39 -2.72 14.24 1.09
C LYS A 39 -2.84 12.83 0.52
N ASP A 40 -2.86 12.73 -0.81
CA ASP A 40 -2.91 11.46 -1.52
C ASP A 40 -1.50 10.93 -1.79
N TYR A 41 -1.32 9.64 -1.51
CA TYR A 41 -0.08 8.92 -1.71
C TYR A 41 -0.29 7.78 -2.70
N ALA A 42 0.71 7.57 -3.56
CA ALA A 42 0.83 6.34 -4.30
C ALA A 42 1.24 5.25 -3.31
N CYS A 43 0.39 4.25 -3.27
CA CYS A 43 0.67 3.02 -2.59
C CYS A 43 1.40 2.10 -3.61
N TYR A 44 2.74 2.04 -3.64
CA TYR A 44 3.49 1.09 -4.46
C TYR A 44 3.33 -0.38 -4.05
N GLY A 45 2.72 -1.20 -4.90
CA GLY A 45 2.72 -2.65 -4.69
C GLY A 45 1.78 -3.45 -5.58
N TYR A 46 2.36 -4.10 -6.59
CA TYR A 46 2.10 -5.46 -7.06
C TYR A 46 3.30 -5.87 -7.93
N GLY A 47 3.97 -7.00 -7.63
CA GLY A 47 5.10 -7.50 -8.42
C GLY A 47 6.43 -6.75 -8.26
N MET A 48 6.64 -6.08 -7.13
CA MET A 48 7.87 -5.34 -6.80
C MET A 48 8.62 -6.00 -5.64
N PRO A 49 9.96 -5.85 -5.52
CA PRO A 49 10.73 -6.35 -4.38
C PRO A 49 10.26 -5.80 -3.02
N ILE A 50 9.66 -4.60 -3.04
CA ILE A 50 8.99 -3.97 -1.90
C ILE A 50 7.50 -3.95 -2.24
N THR A 51 6.75 -4.89 -1.68
CA THR A 51 5.30 -4.99 -1.89
C THR A 51 4.58 -4.65 -0.57
N TYR A 52 3.32 -4.24 -0.66
CA TYR A 52 2.41 -4.29 0.47
C TYR A 52 2.32 -5.70 1.03
N THR A 53 2.99 -5.97 2.14
CA THR A 53 2.90 -7.28 2.77
C THR A 53 1.92 -7.26 3.91
N SER A 54 1.26 -8.40 4.08
CA SER A 54 0.69 -8.77 5.36
C SER A 54 1.08 -10.19 5.72
N SER A 55 1.36 -10.44 7.00
CA SER A 55 1.63 -11.77 7.52
C SER A 55 0.71 -12.04 8.71
N TRP A 56 0.32 -13.30 8.89
CA TRP A 56 -0.43 -13.73 10.07
C TRP A 56 0.34 -14.84 10.77
N GLU A 57 1.02 -14.50 11.86
CA GLU A 57 1.77 -15.46 12.66
C GLU A 57 1.51 -15.26 14.14
N GLY A 58 1.32 -16.35 14.88
CA GLY A 58 1.23 -16.29 16.35
C GLY A 58 0.11 -15.39 16.91
N GLY A 59 -0.92 -15.05 16.13
CA GLY A 59 -1.98 -14.14 16.56
C GLY A 59 -1.74 -12.66 16.21
N THR A 60 -0.71 -12.37 15.43
CA THR A 60 -0.33 -11.03 14.98
C THR A 60 -0.59 -10.86 13.49
N LEU A 61 -1.28 -9.79 13.11
CA LEU A 61 -1.36 -9.29 11.74
C LEU A 61 -0.42 -8.10 11.62
N SER A 62 0.60 -8.20 10.79
CA SER A 62 1.42 -7.06 10.38
C SER A 62 1.01 -6.62 8.98
N ILE A 63 0.90 -5.32 8.74
CA ILE A 63 0.62 -4.71 7.43
C ILE A 63 1.71 -3.68 7.19
N SER A 64 2.40 -3.74 6.06
CA SER A 64 3.39 -2.71 5.70
C SER A 64 2.97 -2.00 4.43
N LEU A 65 2.94 -0.67 4.48
CA LEU A 65 2.51 0.18 3.39
C LEU A 65 3.64 1.07 2.86
N PRO A 66 4.32 0.71 1.75
CA PRO A 66 5.32 1.57 1.16
C PRO A 66 4.72 2.75 0.36
N LEU A 67 4.76 3.98 0.86
CA LEU A 67 4.15 5.15 0.24
C LEU A 67 5.17 6.05 -0.47
N GLY A 68 4.75 6.66 -1.57
CA GLY A 68 5.39 7.83 -2.15
C GLY A 68 4.39 8.85 -2.65
N GLU A 69 4.89 10.00 -3.10
CA GLU A 69 4.01 11.05 -3.62
C GLU A 69 3.23 10.59 -4.87
N LEU A 70 1.90 10.74 -4.84
CA LEU A 70 1.07 10.38 -5.99
C LEU A 70 1.41 11.20 -7.25
N ALA A 71 1.91 12.42 -7.09
CA ALA A 71 2.29 13.28 -8.20
C ALA A 71 3.49 12.73 -8.97
N ASP A 72 4.43 12.09 -8.29
CA ASP A 72 5.66 11.55 -8.87
C ASP A 72 5.39 10.19 -9.49
N ALA A 73 4.63 9.33 -8.81
CA ALA A 73 4.14 8.07 -9.36
C ALA A 73 3.37 8.27 -10.69
N LYS A 74 2.61 9.37 -10.83
CA LYS A 74 1.91 9.73 -12.09
C LYS A 74 2.85 10.14 -13.23
N LYS A 75 4.06 10.57 -12.94
CA LYS A 75 5.12 10.84 -13.93
C LYS A 75 5.93 9.59 -14.26
N GLY A 76 5.73 8.50 -13.54
CA GLY A 76 6.55 7.30 -13.61
C GLY A 76 7.84 7.39 -12.78
N GLU A 77 7.89 8.33 -11.83
CA GLU A 77 8.93 8.41 -10.81
C GLU A 77 8.46 7.58 -9.61
N TYR A 78 9.24 6.58 -9.21
CA TYR A 78 8.85 5.59 -8.19
C TYR A 78 9.76 5.69 -6.97
N ASP A 79 9.74 6.86 -6.36
CA ASP A 79 10.47 7.10 -5.13
C ASP A 79 9.60 6.77 -3.93
N PHE A 80 10.17 5.94 -3.07
CA PHE A 80 9.56 5.52 -1.82
C PHE A 80 9.97 6.50 -0.73
N ASP A 81 8.99 7.29 -0.27
CA ASP A 81 9.22 8.33 0.73
C ASP A 81 9.00 7.80 2.16
N TYR A 82 8.01 6.93 2.38
CA TYR A 82 7.52 6.62 3.75
C TYR A 82 6.94 5.21 3.98
N MET A 83 7.35 4.50 5.04
CA MET A 83 6.77 3.18 5.39
C MET A 83 5.68 3.31 6.47
N VAL A 84 4.45 2.88 6.22
CA VAL A 84 3.46 2.76 7.30
C VAL A 84 3.29 1.31 7.70
N SER A 85 3.60 0.96 8.95
CA SER A 85 3.35 -0.39 9.48
C SER A 85 2.17 -0.42 10.45
N ILE A 86 1.32 -1.45 10.36
CA ILE A 86 0.16 -1.64 11.23
C ILE A 86 0.20 -3.04 11.82
N ASP A 87 0.39 -3.14 13.13
CA ASP A 87 0.49 -4.40 13.84
C ASP A 87 -0.73 -4.60 14.77
N CYS A 88 -1.54 -5.61 14.48
CA CYS A 88 -2.72 -5.98 15.26
C CYS A 88 -2.46 -7.30 15.99
N TYR A 89 -2.60 -7.34 17.31
CA TYR A 89 -2.25 -8.48 18.16
C TYR A 89 -3.47 -9.11 18.85
N GLY A 90 -3.39 -10.40 19.14
CA GLY A 90 -4.31 -11.10 20.03
C GLY A 90 -5.70 -11.40 19.46
N GLY A 91 -5.84 -11.44 18.12
CA GLY A 91 -7.10 -11.78 17.45
C GLY A 91 -7.11 -13.13 16.75
N ASN A 92 -8.22 -13.45 16.09
CA ASN A 92 -8.27 -14.52 15.10
C ASN A 92 -7.72 -14.02 13.76
N LYS A 93 -7.34 -14.94 12.87
CA LYS A 93 -6.96 -14.58 11.48
C LYS A 93 -8.09 -13.73 10.87
N PRO A 94 -7.78 -12.58 10.24
CA PRO A 94 -8.80 -11.70 9.69
C PRO A 94 -9.62 -12.39 8.60
N MET A 95 -10.93 -12.12 8.58
CA MET A 95 -11.87 -12.61 7.59
C MET A 95 -12.57 -11.41 6.94
N VAL A 96 -13.30 -11.63 5.85
CA VAL A 96 -14.16 -10.58 5.28
C VAL A 96 -15.12 -10.04 6.35
N GLY A 97 -15.14 -8.71 6.50
CA GLY A 97 -15.92 -8.00 7.51
C GLY A 97 -15.19 -7.77 8.83
N THR A 98 -14.03 -8.38 9.07
CA THR A 98 -13.21 -8.07 10.25
C THR A 98 -12.83 -6.60 10.25
N ASN A 99 -13.10 -5.92 11.36
CA ASN A 99 -12.57 -4.58 11.62
C ASN A 99 -11.32 -4.70 12.48
N LEU A 100 -10.16 -4.30 11.94
CA LEU A 100 -8.88 -4.39 12.63
C LEU A 100 -8.85 -3.50 13.90
N ALA A 101 -9.67 -2.44 13.93
CA ALA A 101 -9.87 -1.64 15.13
C ALA A 101 -10.47 -2.41 16.32
N ASN A 102 -10.96 -3.64 16.14
CA ASN A 102 -11.53 -4.45 17.22
C ASN A 102 -10.52 -5.43 17.86
N TYR A 103 -9.26 -5.46 17.40
CA TYR A 103 -8.24 -6.33 18.00
C TYR A 103 -7.95 -5.93 19.46
N PRO A 104 -7.73 -6.89 20.38
CA PRO A 104 -7.55 -6.61 21.82
C PRO A 104 -6.34 -5.73 22.12
N GLU A 105 -5.22 -6.01 21.46
CA GLU A 105 -4.01 -5.20 21.49
C GLU A 105 -3.73 -4.74 20.07
N LYS A 106 -3.50 -3.44 19.88
CA LYS A 106 -3.24 -2.88 18.55
C LYS A 106 -2.21 -1.77 18.70
N TYR A 107 -1.04 -2.00 18.12
CA TYR A 107 0.05 -1.04 18.06
C TYR A 107 0.17 -0.61 16.60
N LEU A 108 -0.11 0.66 16.31
CA LEU A 108 0.13 1.17 14.98
C LEU A 108 1.57 1.70 14.94
N THR A 109 2.48 1.02 14.26
CA THR A 109 3.84 1.55 14.05
C THR A 109 3.87 2.39 12.77
N VAL A 110 3.46 3.65 12.87
CA VAL A 110 3.51 4.57 11.72
C VAL A 110 4.94 5.09 11.54
N VAL A 111 5.68 4.58 10.55
CA VAL A 111 7.04 5.06 10.22
C VAL A 111 6.98 6.10 9.10
N LEU A 112 6.28 7.21 9.34
CA LEU A 112 6.07 8.26 8.33
C LEU A 112 7.20 9.31 8.23
N ASP A 113 8.29 9.21 8.99
CA ASP A 113 9.49 10.08 8.81
C ASP A 113 10.58 9.77 9.85
N GLU A 114 10.16 9.32 11.03
CA GLU A 114 11.02 8.85 12.11
C GLU A 114 10.31 7.68 12.78
N ALA A 115 11.04 6.67 13.25
CA ALA A 115 10.46 5.50 13.92
C ALA A 115 9.66 5.95 15.16
N SER A 116 8.36 6.15 14.97
CA SER A 116 7.42 6.62 15.98
C SER A 116 6.32 5.58 16.13
N SER A 117 6.13 5.10 17.35
CA SER A 117 4.93 4.34 17.67
C SER A 117 3.72 5.30 17.70
N ALA A 118 2.58 4.81 17.22
CA ALA A 118 1.31 5.51 17.29
C ALA A 118 0.23 4.65 17.92
N ASP A 119 -0.62 5.30 18.71
CA ASP A 119 -1.78 4.66 19.32
C ASP A 119 -3.01 4.86 18.43
N TYR A 120 -3.81 3.80 18.28
CA TYR A 120 -5.12 3.92 17.65
C TYR A 120 -6.07 4.77 18.50
N GLU A 121 -6.76 5.73 17.87
CA GLU A 121 -7.75 6.58 18.54
C GLU A 121 -9.19 6.24 18.12
N SER A 122 -9.48 6.18 16.81
CA SER A 122 -10.85 5.98 16.32
C SER A 122 -10.92 5.60 14.83
N GLY A 123 -12.14 5.33 14.33
CA GLY A 123 -12.39 4.97 12.94
C GLY A 123 -12.35 3.46 12.69
N SER A 124 -12.27 3.06 11.42
CA SER A 124 -12.32 1.65 11.05
C SER A 124 -11.36 1.29 9.93
N ALA A 125 -10.82 0.07 10.01
CA ALA A 125 -10.07 -0.58 8.94
C ALA A 125 -10.72 -1.95 8.70
N ILE A 126 -11.54 -2.05 7.65
CA ILE A 126 -12.42 -3.20 7.43
C ILE A 126 -11.88 -4.05 6.29
N VAL A 127 -11.73 -5.35 6.55
CA VAL A 127 -11.36 -6.33 5.53
C VAL A 127 -12.53 -6.52 4.56
N LYS A 128 -12.30 -6.24 3.28
CA LYS A 128 -13.31 -6.29 2.20
C LYS A 128 -13.27 -7.58 1.41
N SER A 129 -12.08 -8.15 1.24
CA SER A 129 -11.89 -9.44 0.60
C SER A 129 -10.64 -10.11 1.15
N VAL A 130 -10.70 -11.44 1.23
CA VAL A 130 -9.55 -12.33 1.45
C VAL A 130 -9.63 -13.36 0.34
N LYS A 131 -8.56 -13.59 -0.39
CA LYS A 131 -8.54 -14.57 -1.48
C LYS A 131 -7.44 -15.59 -1.22
N ASP A 132 -7.84 -16.79 -0.82
CA ASP A 132 -7.05 -18.03 -0.78
C ASP A 132 -5.57 -17.87 -0.37
N ASP A 133 -5.31 -17.09 0.68
CA ASP A 133 -3.96 -16.78 1.19
C ASP A 133 -3.04 -16.00 0.23
N ASP A 134 -3.54 -15.54 -0.92
CA ASP A 134 -2.79 -14.69 -1.85
C ASP A 134 -2.90 -13.21 -1.46
N TYR A 135 -4.10 -12.73 -1.14
CA TYR A 135 -4.38 -11.29 -0.98
C TYR A 135 -5.41 -10.99 0.10
N ILE A 136 -5.23 -9.83 0.74
CA ILE A 136 -6.24 -9.19 1.59
C ILE A 136 -6.51 -7.77 1.08
N THR A 137 -7.77 -7.34 1.10
CA THR A 137 -8.13 -5.95 0.78
C THR A 137 -8.73 -5.29 2.00
N ILE A 138 -8.24 -4.11 2.36
CA ILE A 138 -8.62 -3.38 3.58
C ILE A 138 -9.09 -1.99 3.19
N GLU A 139 -10.27 -1.61 3.69
CA GLU A 139 -10.85 -0.28 3.54
C GLU A 139 -10.66 0.51 4.84
N PHE A 140 -9.87 1.57 4.79
CA PHE A 140 -9.71 2.54 5.87
C PHE A 140 -10.77 3.64 5.74
N LYS A 141 -11.48 3.92 6.84
CA LYS A 141 -12.43 5.03 6.96
C LYS A 141 -12.15 5.80 8.23
N ASN A 142 -11.61 7.00 8.05
CA ASN A 142 -11.19 7.89 9.13
C ASN A 142 -10.41 7.14 10.21
N PHE A 143 -9.54 6.20 9.81
CA PHE A 143 -8.76 5.41 10.74
C PHE A 143 -7.70 6.33 11.34
N LYS A 144 -7.89 6.72 12.60
CA LYS A 144 -7.16 7.80 13.27
C LYS A 144 -6.21 7.23 14.29
N CYS A 145 -4.97 7.68 14.22
CA CYS A 145 -3.94 7.30 15.17
C CYS A 145 -3.08 8.50 15.55
N LYS A 146 -2.48 8.42 16.74
CA LYS A 146 -1.70 9.49 17.34
C LYS A 146 -0.31 8.99 17.66
N ALA A 147 0.69 9.54 16.99
CA ALA A 147 2.09 9.25 17.26
C ALA A 147 2.54 9.83 18.60
N SER A 148 3.59 9.24 19.16
CA SER A 148 4.21 9.66 20.43
C SER A 148 4.65 11.13 20.45
N ASN A 149 4.98 11.70 19.28
CA ASN A 149 5.29 13.11 19.08
C ASN A 149 4.06 14.04 19.01
N LEU A 150 2.86 13.52 19.34
CA LEU A 150 1.55 14.19 19.28
C LEU A 150 1.04 14.49 17.86
N GLN A 151 1.75 14.06 16.82
CA GLN A 151 1.25 14.12 15.45
C GLN A 151 0.07 13.15 15.29
N SER A 152 -1.01 13.62 14.67
CA SER A 152 -2.17 12.78 14.37
C SER A 152 -2.19 12.42 12.89
N TYR A 153 -2.57 11.18 12.59
CA TYR A 153 -2.69 10.63 11.25
C TYR A 153 -4.08 10.07 11.03
N THR A 154 -4.74 10.49 9.96
CA THR A 154 -6.05 9.98 9.53
C THR A 154 -5.91 9.31 8.18
N PHE A 155 -6.12 8.00 8.14
CA PHE A 155 -6.05 7.19 6.93
C PHE A 155 -7.44 7.00 6.32
N ASN A 156 -7.53 7.18 5.00
CA ASN A 156 -8.70 6.91 4.20
C ASN A 156 -8.28 6.24 2.88
N GLY A 157 -9.02 5.23 2.44
CA GLY A 157 -8.75 4.59 1.15
C GLY A 157 -8.96 3.09 1.21
N THR A 158 -8.71 2.42 0.10
CA THR A 158 -8.75 0.96 0.02
C THR A 158 -7.41 0.47 -0.52
N VAL A 159 -6.78 -0.42 0.21
CA VAL A 159 -5.51 -1.05 -0.17
C VAL A 159 -5.72 -2.53 -0.39
N LYS A 160 -5.10 -3.07 -1.42
CA LYS A 160 -4.96 -4.51 -1.64
C LYS A 160 -3.51 -4.86 -1.27
N LEU A 161 -3.36 -5.78 -0.35
CA LEU A 161 -2.07 -6.24 0.18
C LEU A 161 -1.87 -7.69 -0.25
N ASP A 162 -0.64 -8.04 -0.58
CA ASP A 162 -0.22 -9.42 -0.79
C ASP A 162 -0.01 -10.04 0.60
N TYR A 163 -0.48 -11.28 0.78
CA TYR A 163 -0.01 -12.06 1.90
C TYR A 163 1.42 -12.48 1.57
N ASP A 164 2.37 -12.13 2.44
CA ASP A 164 3.73 -12.63 2.30
C ASP A 164 3.66 -14.14 2.56
N VAL A 165 3.77 -14.93 1.49
CA VAL A 165 3.87 -16.38 1.57
C VAL A 165 5.35 -16.67 1.45
N ASP A 166 5.94 -17.14 2.55
CA ASP A 166 7.35 -17.57 2.67
C ASP A 166 7.95 -18.19 1.39
#